data_AF-A0A525JSE4-F1
#
_entry.id   AF-A0A525JSE4-F1
#
_cell.length_a   1.000
_cell.length_b   1.000
_cell.length_c   1.000
_cell.angle_alpha   90.00
_cell.angle_beta   90.00
_cell.angle_gamma   90.00
#
_symmetry.space_group_name_H-M   'P 1'
#
loop_
_entity.id
_entity.type
_entity.pdbx_description
1 polymer ?
#
loop_
_entity_poly.entity_id
_entity_poly.type
_entity_poly.pdbx_seq_one_letter_code
_entity_poly.pdbx_strand_id
1 'polypeptide(L)'
;MSFPAPKPGLVIRYSFLWSHEAAAGAAEGLKDRPCAIVVAAKLADGEIRTIVAPITHLEPEDSEASLELPASVSRTLKLDGERHWLKLDELNRFTWPGYDLRQIPGRDGEYAYGMLPQPIFDALRAKILSRNKAGKSRSLKRD
;
A
#
# COMPACT_ATOMS: atom_id res chain seq x y z
N MET A 1 -9.88 20.88 2.55
CA MET A 1 -8.83 19.92 2.12
C MET A 1 -9.53 18.69 1.57
N SER A 2 -9.16 18.23 0.38
CA SER A 2 -9.78 17.05 -0.26
C SER A 2 -8.80 15.90 -0.27
N PHE A 3 -9.28 14.69 0.00
CA PHE A 3 -8.51 13.49 -0.26
C PHE A 3 -8.17 13.40 -1.76
N PRO A 4 -6.99 12.86 -2.13
CA PRO A 4 -6.67 12.60 -3.51
C PRO A 4 -7.66 11.58 -4.10
N ALA A 5 -7.89 11.62 -5.40
CA ALA A 5 -8.64 10.56 -6.05
C ALA A 5 -7.83 9.24 -5.96
N PRO A 6 -8.41 8.13 -5.47
CA PRO A 6 -7.70 6.87 -5.36
C PRO A 6 -7.44 6.31 -6.75
N LYS A 7 -6.16 6.17 -7.11
CA LYS A 7 -5.73 5.64 -8.41
C LYS A 7 -4.78 4.48 -8.19
N PRO A 8 -4.89 3.38 -8.96
CA PRO A 8 -3.89 2.33 -8.93
C PRO A 8 -2.49 2.90 -9.24
N GLY A 9 -1.52 2.56 -8.41
CA GLY A 9 -0.15 3.11 -8.43
C GLY A 9 0.06 4.33 -7.54
N LEU A 10 -0.99 4.99 -7.02
CA LEU A 10 -0.82 6.11 -6.09
C LEU A 10 -0.28 5.62 -4.74
N VAL A 11 0.82 6.20 -4.28
CA VAL A 11 1.43 5.91 -2.98
C VAL A 11 0.90 6.90 -1.95
N ILE A 12 0.29 6.38 -0.89
CA ILE A 12 -0.37 7.15 0.17
C ILE A 12 0.30 6.88 1.52
N ARG A 13 0.18 7.79 2.48
CA ARG A 13 0.56 7.52 3.87
C ARG A 13 -0.62 6.89 4.61
N TYR A 14 -0.39 5.72 5.19
CA TYR A 14 -1.46 4.87 5.72
C TYR A 14 -0.98 4.12 6.96
N SER A 15 -1.83 4.02 7.99
CA SER A 15 -1.58 3.16 9.16
C SER A 15 -1.85 1.70 8.78
N PHE A 16 -0.81 1.02 8.29
CA PHE A 16 -0.91 -0.36 7.87
C PHE A 16 -0.91 -1.31 9.06
N LEU A 17 -2.04 -1.98 9.29
CA LEU A 17 -2.16 -3.08 10.25
C LEU A 17 -1.69 -4.39 9.61
N TRP A 18 -0.69 -5.04 10.21
CA TRP A 18 -0.23 -6.37 9.81
C TRP A 18 -1.14 -7.48 10.32
N SER A 19 -1.15 -8.62 9.64
CA SER A 19 -2.04 -9.73 10.02
C SER A 19 -1.73 -10.32 11.41
N HIS A 20 -0.46 -10.34 11.80
CA HIS A 20 -0.05 -10.76 13.15
C HIS A 20 -0.43 -9.74 14.24
N GLU A 21 -0.39 -8.45 13.94
CA GLU A 21 -0.86 -7.39 14.85
C GLU A 21 -2.37 -7.52 15.08
N ALA A 22 -3.13 -7.73 14.00
CA ALA A 22 -4.57 -7.98 14.07
C ALA A 22 -4.89 -9.22 14.91
N ALA A 23 -4.16 -10.31 14.71
CA ALA A 23 -4.32 -11.54 15.49
C ALA A 23 -3.98 -11.37 16.98
N ALA A 24 -3.09 -10.43 17.32
CA ALA A 24 -2.80 -10.04 18.69
C ALA A 24 -3.82 -9.04 19.30
N GLY A 25 -4.87 -8.69 18.56
CA GLY A 25 -5.96 -7.82 19.02
C GLY A 25 -5.74 -6.32 18.74
N ALA A 26 -4.74 -5.95 17.94
CA ALA A 26 -4.52 -4.55 17.57
C ALA A 26 -5.58 -4.06 16.58
N ALA A 27 -6.16 -2.90 16.87
CA ALA A 27 -7.15 -2.25 16.01
C ALA A 27 -6.51 -1.33 14.94
N GLU A 28 -5.34 -0.77 15.22
CA GLU A 28 -4.58 0.12 14.32
C GLU A 28 -3.16 -0.39 14.11
N GLY A 29 -2.56 -0.04 12.96
CA GLY A 29 -1.17 -0.37 12.67
C GLY A 29 -0.22 0.41 13.59
N LEU A 30 0.83 -0.26 14.06
CA LEU A 30 1.80 0.37 14.98
C LEU A 30 2.60 1.51 14.35
N LYS A 31 2.66 1.59 13.01
CA LYS A 31 3.39 2.62 12.28
C LYS A 31 2.64 3.06 11.03
N ASP A 32 2.69 4.35 10.77
CA ASP A 32 2.31 4.92 9.48
C ASP A 32 3.38 4.58 8.44
N ARG A 33 2.97 4.06 7.30
CA ARG A 33 3.88 3.66 6.21
C ARG A 33 3.37 4.16 4.87
N PRO A 34 4.27 4.43 3.91
CA PRO A 34 3.89 4.58 2.52
C PRO A 34 3.26 3.27 2.02
N CYS A 35 2.09 3.34 1.40
CA CYS A 35 1.39 2.20 0.83
C CYS A 35 0.96 2.52 -0.60
N ALA A 36 1.20 1.60 -1.54
CA ALA A 36 0.75 1.74 -2.92
C ALA A 36 -0.67 1.21 -3.09
N ILE A 37 -1.55 1.99 -3.71
CA ILE A 37 -2.88 1.52 -4.12
C ILE A 37 -2.72 0.53 -5.27
N VAL A 38 -3.16 -0.71 -5.05
CA VAL A 38 -3.15 -1.79 -6.04
C VAL A 38 -4.47 -1.84 -6.80
N VAL A 39 -5.57 -1.64 -6.09
CA VAL A 39 -6.94 -1.63 -6.63
C VAL A 39 -7.65 -0.39 -6.13
N ALA A 40 -8.35 0.31 -7.03
CA ALA A 40 -9.37 1.31 -6.70
C ALA A 40 -10.53 1.07 -7.65
N ALA A 41 -11.59 0.43 -7.15
CA ALA A 41 -12.74 0.01 -7.95
C ALA A 41 -14.02 0.65 -7.41
N LYS A 42 -14.76 1.35 -8.27
CA LYS A 42 -16.06 1.89 -7.93
C LYS A 42 -17.10 0.76 -7.95
N LEU A 43 -17.81 0.60 -6.84
CA LEU A 43 -18.90 -0.36 -6.68
C LEU A 43 -20.24 0.24 -7.16
N ALA A 44 -21.26 -0.61 -7.25
CA ALA A 44 -22.59 -0.22 -7.73
C ALA A 44 -23.29 0.80 -6.81
N ASP A 45 -23.01 0.75 -5.51
CA ASP A 45 -23.48 1.70 -4.49
C ASP A 45 -22.75 3.05 -4.53
N GLY A 46 -21.72 3.18 -5.39
CA GLY A 46 -20.91 4.38 -5.54
C GLY A 46 -19.67 4.44 -4.66
N GLU A 47 -19.49 3.50 -3.73
CA GLU A 47 -18.28 3.40 -2.91
C GLU A 47 -17.05 3.02 -3.75
N ILE A 48 -15.85 3.39 -3.28
CA ILE A 48 -14.60 2.97 -3.92
C ILE A 48 -13.90 1.97 -3.02
N ARG A 49 -13.92 0.68 -3.41
CA ARG A 49 -13.12 -0.35 -2.77
C ARG A 49 -11.67 -0.19 -3.15
N THR A 50 -10.83 -0.03 -2.14
CA THR A 50 -9.39 0.19 -2.26
C THR A 50 -8.63 -0.97 -1.65
N ILE A 51 -7.59 -1.43 -2.32
CA ILE A 51 -6.61 -2.39 -1.79
C ILE A 51 -5.23 -1.74 -1.86
N VAL A 52 -4.48 -1.80 -0.77
CA VAL A 52 -3.14 -1.23 -0.67
C VAL A 52 -2.09 -2.28 -0.30
N ALA A 53 -0.88 -2.09 -0.82
CA ALA A 53 0.33 -2.84 -0.51
C ALA A 53 1.32 -1.93 0.24
N PRO A 54 1.85 -2.33 1.40
CA PRO A 54 2.77 -1.50 2.16
C PRO A 54 4.17 -1.51 1.54
N ILE A 55 4.87 -0.39 1.71
CA ILE A 55 6.30 -0.26 1.44
C ILE A 55 7.05 -0.38 2.77
N THR A 56 8.09 -1.21 2.79
CA THR A 56 8.91 -1.50 3.97
C THR A 56 10.40 -1.39 3.67
N HIS A 57 11.21 -1.14 4.70
CA HIS A 57 12.67 -1.27 4.66
C HIS A 57 13.15 -2.68 5.02
N LEU A 58 12.23 -3.59 5.38
CA LEU A 58 12.62 -4.95 5.71
C LEU A 58 12.85 -5.74 4.42
N GLU A 59 14.08 -6.22 4.27
CA GLU A 59 14.44 -7.15 3.21
C GLU A 59 13.56 -8.41 3.35
N PRO A 60 12.95 -8.89 2.26
CA PRO A 60 12.10 -10.06 2.32
C PRO A 60 12.91 -11.33 2.56
N GLU A 61 12.42 -12.21 3.44
CA GLU A 61 12.95 -13.58 3.57
C GLU A 61 12.70 -14.42 2.30
N ASP A 62 11.53 -14.23 1.68
CA ASP A 62 11.15 -14.81 0.38
C ASP A 62 11.22 -13.72 -0.70
N SER A 63 12.20 -13.81 -1.61
CA SER A 63 12.37 -12.84 -2.70
C SER A 63 11.15 -12.71 -3.61
N GLU A 64 10.24 -13.69 -3.62
CA GLU A 64 8.97 -13.62 -4.35
C GLU A 64 7.83 -12.98 -3.55
N ALA A 65 8.01 -12.72 -2.25
CA ALA A 65 7.02 -12.09 -1.38
C ALA A 65 7.07 -10.56 -1.39
N SER A 66 8.10 -9.98 -2.00
CA SER A 66 8.24 -8.53 -2.17
C SER A 66 8.75 -8.16 -3.55
N LEU A 67 8.53 -6.91 -3.94
CA LEU A 67 9.14 -6.29 -5.11
C LEU A 67 10.05 -5.15 -4.63
N GLU A 68 11.35 -5.23 -4.93
CA GLU A 68 12.27 -4.12 -4.63
C GLU A 68 11.93 -2.89 -5.50
N LEU A 69 11.90 -1.73 -4.87
CA LEU A 69 11.73 -0.46 -5.56
C LEU A 69 13.09 0.08 -6.01
N PRO A 70 13.27 0.42 -7.30
CA PRO A 70 14.48 1.08 -7.74
C PRO A 70 14.67 2.41 -7.01
N ALA A 71 15.93 2.74 -6.65
CA ALA A 71 16.24 3.96 -5.92
C ALA A 71 15.75 5.25 -6.61
N SER A 72 15.67 5.27 -7.95
CA SER A 72 15.09 6.40 -8.71
C SER A 72 13.59 6.60 -8.42
N VAL A 73 12.85 5.52 -8.19
CA VAL A 73 11.43 5.55 -7.84
C VAL A 73 11.24 6.05 -6.42
N SER A 74 12.04 5.54 -5.47
CA SER A 74 12.04 6.02 -4.08
C SER A 74 12.30 7.51 -4.00
N ARG A 75 13.30 8.02 -4.75
CA ARG A 75 13.58 9.47 -4.85
C ARG A 75 12.40 10.26 -5.42
N THR A 76 11.76 9.76 -6.49
CA THR A 76 10.60 10.42 -7.09
C THR A 76 9.42 10.52 -6.12
N LEU A 77 9.23 9.48 -5.30
CA LEU A 77 8.24 9.44 -4.23
C LEU A 77 8.68 10.19 -2.95
N LYS A 78 9.88 10.79 -2.95
CA LYS A 78 10.48 11.48 -1.80
C LYS A 78 10.55 10.59 -0.56
N LEU A 79 10.80 9.29 -0.77
CA LEU A 79 11.17 8.36 0.30
C LEU A 79 12.65 8.56 0.64
N ASP A 80 13.11 7.96 1.74
CA ASP A 80 14.50 8.05 2.14
C ASP A 80 15.45 7.27 1.19
N GLY A 81 16.75 7.35 1.47
CA GLY A 81 17.80 6.75 0.64
C GLY A 81 17.99 5.25 0.84
N GLU A 82 17.27 4.62 1.77
CA GLU A 82 17.38 3.21 2.06
C GLU A 82 16.72 2.35 0.96
N ARG A 83 16.96 1.04 1.01
CA ARG A 83 16.26 0.10 0.14
C ARG A 83 14.81 -0.03 0.59
N HIS A 84 13.92 -0.09 -0.39
CA HIS A 84 12.49 -0.18 -0.17
C HIS A 84 11.91 -1.37 -0.91
N TRP A 85 10.98 -2.05 -0.26
CA TRP A 85 10.29 -3.23 -0.80
C TRP A 85 8.78 -3.04 -0.70
N LEU A 86 8.08 -3.27 -1.80
CA LEU A 86 6.63 -3.41 -1.84
C LEU A 86 6.26 -4.84 -1.44
N LYS A 87 5.46 -5.01 -0.40
CA LYS A 87 4.98 -6.34 0.01
C LYS A 87 3.87 -6.82 -0.91
N LEU A 88 3.91 -8.10 -1.25
CA LEU A 88 3.00 -8.75 -2.20
C LEU A 88 2.07 -9.77 -1.51
N ASP A 89 2.43 -10.15 -0.29
CA ASP A 89 1.84 -11.23 0.51
C ASP A 89 0.88 -10.75 1.59
N GLU A 90 0.96 -9.48 2.01
CA GLU A 90 0.02 -8.86 2.95
C GLU A 90 -0.53 -7.54 2.40
N LEU A 91 -1.85 -7.45 2.33
CA LEU A 91 -2.58 -6.32 1.78
C LEU A 91 -3.70 -5.88 2.72
N ASN A 92 -4.00 -4.57 2.73
CA ASN A 92 -5.18 -4.05 3.42
C ASN A 92 -6.25 -3.65 2.41
N ARG A 93 -7.50 -3.94 2.73
CA ARG A 93 -8.69 -3.63 1.93
C ARG A 93 -9.63 -2.76 2.75
N PHE A 94 -10.07 -1.66 2.17
CA PHE A 94 -10.99 -0.72 2.80
C PHE A 94 -11.89 -0.01 1.78
N THR A 95 -12.95 0.66 2.26
CA THR A 95 -13.68 1.66 1.47
C THR A 95 -12.99 3.01 1.59
N TRP A 96 -12.66 3.64 0.46
CA TRP A 96 -11.99 4.95 0.41
C TRP A 96 -12.86 6.06 1.02
N PRO A 97 -12.29 7.04 1.76
CA PRO A 97 -10.87 7.23 2.06
C PRO A 97 -10.33 6.35 3.20
N GLY A 98 -11.20 5.74 4.00
CA GLY A 98 -10.82 4.95 5.17
C GLY A 98 -10.29 5.77 6.35
N TYR A 99 -10.33 5.20 7.56
CA TYR A 99 -9.91 5.86 8.80
C TYR A 99 -8.39 5.86 9.01
N ASP A 100 -7.69 4.91 8.40
CA ASP A 100 -6.25 4.70 8.52
C ASP A 100 -5.42 5.64 7.62
N LEU A 101 -6.05 6.51 6.83
CA LEU A 101 -5.34 7.49 6.00
C LEU A 101 -4.68 8.55 6.89
N ARG A 102 -3.42 8.88 6.60
CA ARG A 102 -2.63 9.84 7.40
C ARG A 102 -2.05 10.93 6.51
N GLN A 103 -1.94 12.14 7.05
CA GLN A 103 -1.27 13.25 6.37
C GLN A 103 0.25 13.04 6.38
N ILE A 104 0.95 13.50 5.36
CA ILE A 104 2.41 13.46 5.29
C ILE A 104 2.98 14.52 6.26
N PRO A 105 3.94 14.19 7.15
CA PRO A 105 4.50 15.15 8.08
C PRO A 105 5.12 16.34 7.33
N GLY A 106 4.81 17.55 7.77
CA GLY A 106 5.32 18.78 7.15
C GLY A 106 4.69 19.10 5.78
N ARG A 107 3.60 18.43 5.38
CA ARG A 107 2.84 18.72 4.15
C ARG A 107 1.35 18.78 4.45
N ASP A 108 0.87 19.96 4.82
CA ASP A 108 -0.51 20.16 5.25
C ASP A 108 -1.52 19.74 4.17
N GLY A 109 -2.41 18.82 4.52
CA GLY A 109 -3.45 18.32 3.63
C GLY A 109 -2.99 17.35 2.53
N GLU A 110 -1.70 16.98 2.47
CA GLU A 110 -1.20 15.97 1.54
C GLU A 110 -1.24 14.58 2.16
N TYR A 111 -1.89 13.64 1.48
CA TYR A 111 -1.96 12.22 1.87
C TYR A 111 -1.16 11.30 0.95
N ALA A 112 -0.69 11.82 -0.20
CA ALA A 112 -0.06 11.03 -1.25
C ALA A 112 1.37 11.51 -1.55
N TYR A 113 2.28 10.56 -1.66
CA TYR A 113 3.68 10.78 -1.99
C TYR A 113 3.89 10.97 -3.50
N GLY A 114 3.06 10.32 -4.32
CA GLY A 114 3.15 10.36 -5.79
C GLY A 114 2.70 9.06 -6.43
N MET A 115 2.83 8.97 -7.75
CA MET A 115 2.48 7.77 -8.53
C MET A 115 3.70 6.87 -8.71
N LEU A 116 3.50 5.57 -8.57
CA LEU A 116 4.45 4.57 -9.08
C LEU A 116 4.56 4.69 -10.61
N PRO A 117 5.76 4.56 -11.17
CA PRO A 117 5.92 4.41 -12.61
C PRO A 117 5.17 3.18 -13.11
N GLN A 118 4.59 3.28 -14.31
CA GLN A 118 3.77 2.23 -14.89
C GLN A 118 4.45 0.85 -14.91
N PRO A 119 5.74 0.68 -15.30
CA PRO A 119 6.38 -0.63 -15.30
C PRO A 119 6.45 -1.28 -13.91
N ILE A 120 6.63 -0.48 -12.85
CA ILE A 120 6.67 -0.96 -11.47
C ILE A 120 5.28 -1.36 -11.00
N PHE A 121 4.27 -0.56 -11.33
CA PHE A 121 2.89 -0.87 -11.00
C PHE A 121 2.41 -2.15 -11.71
N ASP A 122 2.75 -2.33 -12.98
CA ASP A 122 2.39 -3.54 -13.75
C ASP A 122 3.05 -4.78 -13.15
N ALA A 123 4.32 -4.70 -12.76
CA ALA A 123 5.03 -5.78 -12.06
C ALA A 123 4.39 -6.10 -10.70
N LEU A 124 4.06 -5.08 -9.91
CA LEU A 124 3.36 -5.19 -8.62
C LEU A 124 2.04 -5.94 -8.80
N ARG A 125 1.20 -5.49 -9.74
CA ARG A 125 -0.11 -6.09 -10.02
C ARG A 125 0.03 -7.54 -10.48
N ALA A 126 0.94 -7.81 -11.41
CA ALA A 126 1.15 -9.16 -11.93
C ALA A 126 1.59 -10.14 -10.83
N LYS A 127 2.57 -9.74 -10.00
CA LYS A 127 3.05 -10.60 -8.91
C LYS A 127 1.99 -10.82 -7.82
N ILE A 128 1.22 -9.80 -7.45
CA ILE A 128 0.11 -9.96 -6.50
C ILE A 128 -0.94 -10.95 -7.05
N LEU A 129 -1.29 -10.86 -8.34
CA LEU A 129 -2.24 -11.79 -8.95
C LEU A 129 -1.72 -13.23 -8.95
N SER A 130 -0.45 -13.44 -9.28
CA SER A 130 0.19 -14.76 -9.24
C SER A 130 0.20 -15.37 -7.83
N ARG A 131 0.48 -14.56 -6.79
CA ARG A 131 0.46 -15.02 -5.40
C ARG A 131 -0.95 -15.33 -4.89
N ASN A 132 -1.94 -14.51 -5.24
CA ASN A 132 -3.34 -14.77 -4.90
C ASN A 132 -3.83 -16.09 -5.50
N LYS A 133 -3.48 -16.38 -6.77
CA LYS A 133 -3.82 -17.67 -7.41
C LYS A 133 -3.19 -18.87 -6.70
N ALA A 134 -2.01 -18.68 -6.10
CA ALA A 134 -1.31 -19.71 -5.33
C ALA A 134 -1.77 -19.82 -3.86
N GLY A 135 -2.72 -18.99 -3.41
CA GLY A 135 -3.14 -18.94 -2.00
C GLY A 135 -2.08 -18.39 -1.04
N LYS A 136 -1.08 -17.66 -1.55
CA LYS A 136 0.09 -17.16 -0.80
C LYS A 136 0.01 -15.67 -0.43
N SER A 137 -1.20 -15.14 -0.30
CA SER A 137 -1.45 -13.75 0.07
C SER A 137 -2.61 -13.62 1.04
N ARG A 138 -2.49 -12.66 1.96
CA ARG A 138 -3.50 -12.29 2.95
C ARG A 138 -4.03 -10.91 2.59
N SER A 139 -5.35 -10.74 2.76
CA SER A 139 -6.00 -9.44 2.63
C SER A 139 -6.85 -9.19 3.86
N LEU A 140 -6.53 -8.14 4.63
CA LEU A 140 -7.29 -7.73 5.82
C LEU A 140 -8.33 -6.68 5.45
N LYS A 141 -9.56 -6.85 5.94
CA LYS A 141 -10.61 -5.83 5.86
C LYS A 141 -10.41 -4.80 6.99
N ARG A 142 -10.58 -3.51 6.69
CA ARG A 142 -10.34 -2.37 7.61
C ARG A 142 -11.55 -1.43 7.76
N ASP A 143 -12.72 -1.88 7.30
CA ASP A 143 -14.04 -1.22 7.41
C ASP A 143 -15.10 -2.20 7.90
#